data_AF-A0A1Y1N9L9-F1
#
_entry.id   AF-A0A1Y1N9L9-F1
#
_cell.length_a   1.000
_cell.length_b   1.000
_cell.length_c   1.000
_cell.angle_alpha   90.00
_cell.angle_beta   90.00
_cell.angle_gamma   90.00
#
_symmetry.space_group_name_H-M   'P 1'
#
loop_
_entity.id
_entity.type
_entity.pdbx_description
1 polymer ?
#
loop_
_entity_poly.entity_id
_entity_poly.type
_entity_poly.pdbx_seq_one_letter_code
_entity_poly.pdbx_strand_id
1 'polypeptide(L)'
;ARGRNRTDYLSEHSLLLLVLAKWYDKMYERNRDLTYLEEAIRVGFEKLQVSMQFLPDTEKVASANSDLRSRFGLKYERTFAEEDLSNAMLHGCQALQAIS
;
A
#
# COMPACT_ATOMS: atom_id res chain seq x y z
N ALA A 1 -10.50 -27.69 -18.85
CA ALA A 1 -9.80 -26.43 -18.52
C ALA A 1 -10.62 -25.69 -17.48
N ARG A 2 -10.16 -25.60 -16.22
CA ARG A 2 -10.81 -24.73 -15.22
C ARG A 2 -10.48 -23.30 -15.62
N GLY A 3 -11.47 -22.55 -16.12
CA GLY A 3 -11.30 -21.13 -16.38
C GLY A 3 -10.91 -20.44 -15.08
N ARG A 4 -9.79 -19.72 -15.08
CA ARG A 4 -9.37 -18.89 -13.94
C ARG A 4 -10.54 -18.00 -13.55
N ASN A 5 -10.93 -18.04 -12.27
CA ASN A 5 -12.06 -17.25 -11.80
C ASN A 5 -11.61 -15.80 -11.58
N ARG A 6 -12.53 -14.84 -11.61
CA ARG A 6 -12.22 -13.39 -11.48
C ARG A 6 -11.46 -13.06 -10.19
N THR A 7 -11.66 -13.86 -9.14
CA THR A 7 -10.94 -13.80 -7.86
C THR A 7 -9.45 -14.12 -7.99
N ASP A 8 -9.08 -15.04 -8.88
CA ASP A 8 -7.69 -15.46 -9.10
C ASP A 8 -6.90 -14.33 -9.78
N TYR A 9 -7.50 -13.68 -10.78
CA TYR A 9 -6.92 -12.52 -11.45
C TYR A 9 -6.69 -11.34 -10.51
N LEU A 10 -7.62 -11.08 -9.59
CA LEU A 10 -7.47 -10.00 -8.62
C LEU A 10 -6.44 -10.33 -7.53
N SER A 11 -6.31 -11.60 -7.16
CA SER A 11 -5.24 -12.08 -6.28
C SER A 11 -3.86 -11.91 -6.96
N GLU A 12 -3.73 -12.34 -8.21
CA GLU A 12 -2.53 -12.12 -9.03
C GLU A 12 -2.22 -10.62 -9.18
N HIS A 13 -3.24 -9.78 -9.44
CA HIS A 13 -3.09 -8.33 -9.55
C HIS A 13 -2.61 -7.69 -8.25
N SER A 14 -3.20 -8.05 -7.10
CA SER A 14 -2.79 -7.57 -5.78
C SER A 14 -1.33 -7.95 -5.46
N LEU A 15 -0.93 -9.18 -5.82
CA LEU A 15 0.45 -9.65 -5.70
C LEU A 15 1.42 -8.84 -6.58
N LEU A 16 1.05 -8.54 -7.82
CA LEU A 16 1.86 -7.71 -8.71
C LEU A 16 2.05 -6.30 -8.14
N LEU A 17 0.98 -5.68 -7.63
CA LEU A 17 1.04 -4.36 -6.97
C LEU A 17 1.94 -4.40 -5.73
N LEU A 18 1.87 -5.46 -4.91
CA LEU A 18 2.76 -5.62 -3.75
C LEU A 18 4.24 -5.66 -4.17
N VAL A 19 4.57 -6.45 -5.18
CA VAL A 19 5.94 -6.59 -5.66
C VAL A 19 6.46 -5.28 -6.25
N LEU A 20 5.64 -4.58 -7.03
CA LEU A 20 5.99 -3.30 -7.62
C LEU A 20 6.25 -2.24 -6.54
N ALA A 21 5.38 -2.12 -5.53
CA ALA A 21 5.59 -1.20 -4.42
C ALA A 21 6.91 -1.48 -3.67
N LYS A 22 7.24 -2.76 -3.44
CA LYS A 22 8.51 -3.15 -2.81
C LYS A 22 9.74 -2.79 -3.65
N TRP A 23 9.64 -2.86 -4.98
CA TRP A 23 10.73 -2.41 -5.84
C TRP A 23 10.92 -0.90 -5.76
N TYR A 24 9.84 -0.13 -5.74
CA TYR A 24 9.93 1.30 -5.50
C TYR A 24 10.53 1.63 -4.12
N ASP A 25 10.13 0.91 -3.06
CA ASP A 25 10.73 1.05 -1.73
C ASP A 25 12.26 0.81 -1.79
N LYS A 26 12.71 -0.25 -2.47
CA LYS A 26 14.15 -0.53 -2.67
C LYS A 26 14.88 0.54 -3.49
N MET A 27 14.23 1.07 -4.52
CA MET A 27 14.80 2.14 -5.35
C MET A 27 14.93 3.44 -4.54
N TYR A 28 13.96 3.73 -3.68
CA TYR A 28 14.07 4.81 -2.71
C TYR A 28 15.20 4.55 -1.70
N GLU A 29 15.31 3.35 -1.14
CA GLU A 29 16.38 3.02 -0.20
C GLU A 29 17.77 3.25 -0.79
N ARG A 30 17.94 2.88 -2.06
CA ARG A 30 19.19 3.02 -2.80
C ARG A 30 19.51 4.46 -3.19
N ASN A 31 18.54 5.19 -3.71
CA ASN A 31 18.78 6.49 -4.35
C ASN A 31 18.39 7.69 -3.49
N ARG A 32 17.59 7.48 -2.43
CA ARG A 32 16.98 8.52 -1.59
C ARG A 32 16.14 9.55 -2.37
N ASP A 33 15.72 9.16 -3.57
CA ASP A 33 14.86 9.97 -4.44
C ASP A 33 13.40 9.77 -4.04
N LEU A 34 12.77 10.86 -3.58
CA LEU A 34 11.40 10.88 -3.09
C LEU A 34 10.38 10.46 -4.15
N THR A 35 10.68 10.60 -5.45
CA THR A 35 9.77 10.13 -6.50
C THR A 35 9.52 8.63 -6.42
N TYR A 36 10.52 7.83 -6.04
CA TYR A 36 10.30 6.39 -5.81
C TYR A 36 9.41 6.13 -4.61
N LEU A 37 9.51 6.94 -3.55
CA LEU A 37 8.63 6.81 -2.38
C LEU A 37 7.19 7.20 -2.71
N GLU A 38 7.00 8.25 -3.52
CA GLU A 38 5.70 8.67 -4.04
C GLU A 38 5.05 7.60 -4.92
N GLU A 39 5.83 6.96 -5.79
CA GLU A 39 5.36 5.84 -6.61
C GLU A 39 4.98 4.62 -5.75
N ALA A 40 5.74 4.31 -4.69
CA ALA A 40 5.40 3.25 -3.76
C ALA A 40 4.08 3.53 -3.00
N ILE A 41 3.81 4.79 -2.67
CA ILE A 41 2.55 5.23 -2.06
C ILE A 41 1.39 5.08 -3.06
N ARG A 42 1.57 5.55 -4.30
CA ARG A 42 0.58 5.43 -5.39
C ARG A 42 0.15 3.97 -5.60
N VAL A 43 1.12 3.07 -5.74
CA VAL A 43 0.86 1.63 -5.89
C VAL A 43 0.22 1.03 -4.63
N GLY A 44 0.56 1.54 -3.45
CA GLY A 44 -0.11 1.18 -2.19
C GLY A 44 -1.61 1.48 -2.20
N PHE A 45 -2.02 2.62 -2.76
CA PHE A 45 -3.44 2.94 -2.93
C PHE A 45 -4.13 2.05 -3.95
N GLU A 46 -3.48 1.73 -5.07
CA GLU A 46 -4.02 0.77 -6.05
C GLU A 46 -4.24 -0.60 -5.41
N LYS A 47 -3.29 -1.09 -4.61
CA LYS A 47 -3.41 -2.34 -3.84
C LYS A 47 -4.60 -2.28 -2.88
N LEU A 48 -4.76 -1.17 -2.16
CA LEU A 48 -5.87 -0.98 -1.22
C LEU A 48 -7.22 -1.03 -1.95
N GLN A 49 -7.33 -0.32 -3.08
CA GLN A 49 -8.54 -0.28 -3.90
C GLN A 49 -8.93 -1.68 -4.40
N VAL A 50 -7.97 -2.44 -4.94
CA VAL A 50 -8.21 -3.83 -5.38
C VAL A 50 -8.68 -4.71 -4.22
N SER A 51 -8.12 -4.52 -3.02
CA SER A 51 -8.48 -5.29 -1.81
C SER A 51 -9.89 -4.98 -1.29
N MET A 52 -10.45 -3.81 -1.63
CA MET A 52 -11.79 -3.39 -1.23
C MET A 52 -12.89 -3.75 -2.25
N GLN A 53 -12.55 -4.05 -3.51
CA GLN A 53 -13.53 -4.17 -4.59
C GLN A 53 -14.47 -5.38 -4.49
N PHE A 54 -14.07 -6.50 -3.88
CA PHE A 54 -14.89 -7.70 -3.81
C PHE A 54 -14.68 -8.43 -2.49
N LEU A 55 -15.74 -8.46 -1.65
CA LEU A 55 -15.78 -9.04 -0.30
C LEU A 55 -14.51 -8.69 0.50
N PRO A 56 -14.48 -7.53 1.18
CA PRO A 56 -13.26 -6.96 1.75
C PRO A 56 -12.45 -8.01 2.49
N ASP A 57 -11.31 -8.36 1.91
CA ASP A 57 -10.33 -9.19 2.57
C ASP A 57 -9.68 -8.29 3.62
N THR A 58 -10.22 -8.34 4.83
CA THR A 58 -9.87 -7.45 5.94
C THR A 58 -8.39 -7.52 6.25
N GLU A 59 -7.77 -8.68 6.10
CA GLU A 59 -6.33 -8.87 6.27
C GLU A 59 -5.54 -8.14 5.18
N LYS A 60 -5.95 -8.26 3.90
CA LYS A 60 -5.30 -7.52 2.81
C LYS A 60 -5.49 -6.01 2.93
N VAL A 61 -6.67 -5.56 3.36
CA VAL A 61 -6.97 -4.16 3.62
C VAL A 61 -6.09 -3.63 4.76
N ALA A 62 -5.95 -4.38 5.85
CA ALA A 62 -5.08 -4.02 6.96
C ALA A 62 -3.61 -3.96 6.54
N SER A 63 -3.14 -4.95 5.78
CA SER A 63 -1.78 -4.97 5.23
C SER A 63 -1.51 -3.76 4.34
N ALA A 64 -2.39 -3.45 3.40
CA ALA A 64 -2.23 -2.30 2.50
C ALA A 64 -2.18 -0.97 3.27
N ASN A 65 -3.05 -0.81 4.28
CA ASN A 65 -3.02 0.37 5.16
C ASN A 65 -1.74 0.44 6.01
N SER A 66 -1.23 -0.68 6.52
CA SER A 66 0.04 -0.71 7.27
C SER A 66 1.24 -0.31 6.41
N ASP A 67 1.24 -0.74 5.14
CA ASP A 67 2.27 -0.35 4.17
C ASP A 67 2.19 1.17 3.90
N LEU A 68 0.99 1.71 3.65
CA LEU A 68 0.76 3.14 3.43
C LEU A 68 1.18 3.98 4.66
N ARG A 69 0.77 3.57 5.87
CA ARG A 69 1.19 4.17 7.14
C ARG A 69 2.71 4.30 7.22
N SER A 70 3.42 3.23 6.87
CA SER A 70 4.89 3.18 6.97
C SER A 70 5.56 4.09 5.93
N ARG A 71 5.04 4.13 4.69
CA ARG A 71 5.58 5.00 3.63
C ARG A 71 5.32 6.48 3.89
N PHE A 72 4.12 6.83 4.36
CA PHE A 72 3.81 8.21 4.75
C PHE A 72 4.64 8.67 5.95
N GLY A 73 4.83 7.81 6.97
CA GLY A 73 5.72 8.12 8.09
C GLY A 73 7.17 8.36 7.64
N LEU A 74 7.67 7.50 6.74
CA LEU A 74 8.99 7.67 6.14
C LEU A 74 9.08 8.96 5.31
N LYS A 75 8.02 9.34 4.59
CA LYS A 75 8.00 10.58 3.81
C LYS A 75 8.01 11.80 4.73
N TYR A 76 7.23 11.79 5.81
CA TYR A 76 7.28 12.82 6.85
C TYR A 76 8.67 12.99 7.46
N GLU A 77 9.37 11.90 7.80
CA GLU A 77 10.75 11.96 8.32
C GLU A 77 11.74 12.66 7.36
N ARG A 78 11.39 12.76 6.07
CA ARG A 78 12.23 13.37 5.03
C ARG A 78 11.81 14.79 4.67
N THR A 79 10.52 15.07 4.69
CA THR A 79 9.95 16.33 4.21
C THR A 79 9.49 17.24 5.35
N PHE A 80 9.24 16.69 6.53
CA PHE A 80 8.54 17.32 7.65
C PHE A 80 7.16 17.88 7.27
N ALA A 81 6.54 17.35 6.21
CA ALA A 81 5.21 17.75 5.79
C ALA A 81 4.15 17.11 6.72
N GLU A 82 3.47 17.94 7.52
CA GLU A 82 2.44 17.51 8.47
C GLU A 82 1.29 16.71 7.82
N GLU A 83 1.05 16.93 6.53
CA GLU A 83 0.11 16.13 5.73
C GLU A 83 0.54 14.66 5.65
N ASP A 84 1.83 14.39 5.45
CA ASP A 84 2.35 13.02 5.41
C ASP A 84 2.22 12.35 6.79
N LEU A 85 2.45 13.08 7.88
CA LEU A 85 2.21 12.56 9.24
C LEU A 85 0.73 12.25 9.47
N SER A 86 -0.16 13.15 9.07
CA SER A 86 -1.61 12.97 9.18
C SER A 86 -2.09 11.74 8.40
N ASN A 87 -1.58 11.55 7.19
CA ASN A 87 -1.86 10.38 6.36
C ASN A 87 -1.30 9.09 6.98
N ALA A 88 -0.11 9.14 7.59
CA ALA A 88 0.44 8.00 8.30
C ALA A 88 -0.49 7.57 9.45
N MET A 89 -0.94 8.52 10.28
CA MET A 89 -1.87 8.24 11.37
C MET A 89 -3.21 7.69 10.86
N LEU A 90 -3.78 8.29 9.82
CA LEU A 90 -5.03 7.85 9.21
C LEU A 90 -4.96 6.38 8.78
N HIS A 91 -3.94 6.01 8.03
CA HIS A 91 -3.78 4.64 7.56
C HIS A 91 -3.43 3.67 8.70
N GLY A 92 -2.72 4.12 9.74
CA GLY A 92 -2.53 3.33 10.97
C GLY A 92 -3.85 2.97 11.64
N CYS A 93 -4.75 3.95 11.78
CA CYS A 93 -6.09 3.74 12.33
C CYS A 93 -6.94 2.82 11.43
N GLN A 94 -6.90 3.00 10.11
CA GLN A 94 -7.63 2.15 9.16
C GLN A 94 -7.12 0.70 9.19
N ALA A 95 -5.82 0.48 9.40
CA ALA A 95 -5.27 -0.86 9.54
C ALA A 95 -5.80 -1.57 10.80
N LEU A 96 -5.87 -0.86 11.93
CA LEU A 96 -6.44 -1.38 13.17
C LEU A 96 -7.94 -1.67 13.03
N GLN A 97 -8.68 -0.76 12.42
CA GLN A 97 -10.13 -0.90 12.20
C GLN A 97 -10.46 -2.08 11.28
N ALA A 98 -9.59 -2.41 10.33
CA ALA A 98 -9.82 -3.54 9.43
C ALA A 98 -9.70 -4.90 10.14
N ILE A 99 -8.89 -5.01 11.20
CA ILE A 99 -8.67 -6.28 11.93
C ILE A 99 -9.43 -6.39 13.25
N SER A 100 -10.05 -5.31 13.73
CA SER A 100 -10.87 -5.28 14.95
C SER A 100 -12.26 -5.80 14.72
#